data_AF-A0A1I3EDW4-F1
#
_entry.id   AF-A0A1I3EDW4-F1
#
_cell.length_a   1.000
_cell.length_b   1.000
_cell.length_c   1.000
_cell.angle_alpha   90.00
_cell.angle_beta   90.00
_cell.angle_gamma   90.00
#
_symmetry.space_group_name_H-M   'P 1'
#
loop_
_entity.id
_entity.type
_entity.pdbx_description
1 polymer ?
#
loop_
_entity_poly.entity_id
_entity_poly.type
_entity_poly.pdbx_seq_one_letter_code
_entity_poly.pdbx_strand_id
1 'polypeptide(L)'
;MDNYFDNEPKKTTPFYLALGALALFTLMGLGIDGDEFLQRDTLQIPIWYFFMIFFVDAMSLLSILGIAFFRKFAVISFPVFVLMHFYLHQFYLETFLYTDVTNIFLYVGVGLLVIIPKWKYFE
;
A
#
# COMPACT_ATOMS: atom_id res chain seq x y z
N MET A 1 14.44 -23.81 -20.71
CA MET A 1 13.20 -23.74 -19.91
C MET A 1 12.41 -22.59 -20.48
N ASP A 2 11.31 -22.87 -21.16
CA ASP A 2 10.40 -21.81 -21.62
C ASP A 2 9.80 -21.16 -20.38
N ASN A 3 9.92 -19.84 -20.25
CA ASN A 3 9.37 -19.13 -19.11
C ASN A 3 7.85 -19.05 -19.32
N TYR A 4 7.07 -19.61 -18.38
CA TYR A 4 5.61 -19.66 -18.49
C TYR A 4 4.96 -18.28 -18.75
N PHE A 5 5.65 -17.20 -18.36
CA PHE A 5 5.20 -15.81 -18.51
C PHE A 5 5.89 -15.02 -19.64
N ASP A 6 6.58 -15.68 -20.58
CA ASP A 6 7.31 -14.97 -21.65
C ASP A 6 6.42 -14.16 -22.60
N ASN A 7 5.17 -14.59 -22.81
CA ASN A 7 4.21 -13.88 -23.66
C ASN A 7 3.23 -12.97 -22.89
N GLU A 8 3.40 -12.84 -21.58
CA GLU A 8 2.48 -12.07 -20.75
C GLU A 8 2.58 -10.57 -21.06
N PRO A 9 1.49 -9.88 -21.45
CA PRO A 9 1.53 -8.47 -21.85
C PRO A 9 1.84 -7.53 -20.67
N LYS A 10 2.54 -6.42 -20.96
CA LYS A 10 3.03 -5.48 -19.93
C LYS A 10 1.91 -4.83 -19.11
N LYS A 11 0.88 -4.28 -19.74
CA LYS A 11 -0.24 -3.64 -19.04
C LYS A 11 -1.56 -4.29 -19.45
N THR A 12 -2.30 -4.80 -18.48
CA THR A 12 -3.57 -5.50 -18.67
C THR A 12 -4.65 -4.88 -17.80
N THR A 13 -5.93 -5.13 -18.12
CA THR A 13 -7.03 -4.67 -17.26
C THR A 13 -6.90 -5.17 -15.82
N PRO A 14 -6.57 -6.46 -15.55
CA PRO A 14 -6.29 -6.92 -14.18
C PRO A 14 -5.17 -6.17 -13.48
N PHE A 15 -4.14 -5.71 -14.21
CA PHE A 15 -3.06 -4.90 -13.63
C PHE A 15 -3.57 -3.54 -13.12
N TYR A 16 -4.38 -2.85 -13.91
CA TYR A 16 -4.97 -1.58 -13.47
C TYR A 16 -6.00 -1.75 -12.36
N LEU A 17 -6.80 -2.82 -12.40
CA LEU A 17 -7.75 -3.14 -11.33
C LEU A 17 -7.02 -3.44 -10.01
N ALA A 18 -5.92 -4.19 -10.07
CA ALA A 18 -5.07 -4.45 -8.91
C ALA A 18 -4.51 -3.15 -8.31
N LEU A 19 -3.98 -2.25 -9.15
CA LEU A 19 -3.50 -0.95 -8.70
C LEU A 19 -4.64 -0.10 -8.09
N GLY A 20 -5.81 -0.12 -8.71
CA GLY A 20 -7.00 0.57 -8.20
C GLY A 20 -7.45 0.04 -6.85
N ALA A 21 -7.43 -1.29 -6.65
CA ALA A 21 -7.75 -1.91 -5.37
C ALA A 21 -6.74 -1.51 -4.28
N LEU A 22 -5.44 -1.60 -4.55
CA LEU A 22 -4.40 -1.15 -3.60
C LEU A 22 -4.55 0.34 -3.27
N ALA A 23 -4.83 1.17 -4.27
CA ALA A 23 -5.03 2.61 -4.08
C ALA A 23 -6.27 2.90 -3.23
N LEU A 24 -7.38 2.19 -3.47
CA LEU A 24 -8.62 2.35 -2.72
C LEU A 24 -8.39 2.10 -1.21
N PHE A 25 -7.78 0.97 -0.86
CA PHE A 25 -7.54 0.64 0.56
C PHE A 25 -6.50 1.55 1.21
N THR A 26 -5.51 2.01 0.45
CA THR A 26 -4.52 2.99 0.96
C THR A 26 -5.19 4.35 1.20
N LEU A 27 -6.07 4.80 0.31
CA LEU A 27 -6.83 6.03 0.49
C LEU A 27 -7.86 5.93 1.62
N MET A 28 -8.42 4.73 1.86
CA MET A 28 -9.26 4.48 3.04
C MET A 28 -8.46 4.62 4.34
N GLY A 29 -7.23 4.09 4.40
CA GLY A 29 -6.31 4.29 5.54
C GLY A 29 -6.04 5.77 5.80
N LEU A 30 -5.62 6.50 4.77
CA LEU A 30 -5.43 7.96 4.84
C LEU A 30 -6.70 8.71 5.29
N GLY A 31 -7.89 8.22 4.92
CA GLY A 31 -9.15 8.78 5.37
C GLY A 31 -9.37 8.62 6.88
N ILE A 32 -9.04 7.45 7.43
CA ILE A 32 -9.09 7.18 8.87
C ILE A 32 -8.14 8.13 9.62
N ASP A 33 -6.91 8.27 9.14
CA ASP A 33 -5.92 9.17 9.74
C ASP A 33 -6.35 10.65 9.67
N GLY A 34 -7.04 11.03 8.58
CA GLY A 34 -7.67 12.33 8.44
C GLY A 34 -8.75 12.57 9.51
N ASP A 35 -9.62 11.58 9.72
CA ASP A 35 -10.66 11.65 10.75
C ASP A 35 -10.06 11.72 12.17
N GLU A 36 -8.99 10.98 12.43
CA GLU A 36 -8.23 11.05 13.68
C GLU A 36 -7.55 12.41 13.88
N PHE A 37 -6.99 12.98 12.83
CA PHE A 37 -6.37 14.31 12.87
C PHE A 37 -7.37 15.41 13.22
N LEU A 38 -8.59 15.31 12.69
CA LEU A 38 -9.69 16.22 13.01
C LEU A 38 -10.17 16.04 14.47
N GLN A 39 -10.03 14.84 15.02
CA GLN A 39 -10.43 14.49 16.38
C GLN A 39 -9.28 14.46 17.39
N ARG A 40 -8.07 14.89 16.99
CA ARG A 40 -6.83 14.73 17.78
C ARG A 40 -6.91 15.30 19.19
N ASP A 41 -7.63 16.41 19.38
CA ASP A 41 -7.73 17.08 20.68
C ASP A 41 -8.62 16.26 21.63
N THR A 42 -9.65 15.58 21.10
CA THR A 42 -10.53 14.66 21.83
C THR A 42 -9.82 13.34 22.14
N LEU A 43 -9.07 12.82 21.17
CA LEU A 43 -8.32 11.56 21.29
C LEU A 43 -6.98 11.72 22.01
N GLN A 44 -6.58 12.96 22.30
CA GLN A 44 -5.30 13.31 22.94
C GLN A 44 -4.07 12.81 22.16
N ILE A 45 -4.15 12.79 20.82
CA ILE A 45 -3.06 12.36 19.94
C ILE A 45 -2.16 13.57 19.64
N PRO A 46 -0.85 13.49 19.92
CA PRO A 46 0.03 14.61 19.69
C PRO A 46 0.32 14.83 18.20
N ILE A 47 0.51 16.10 17.83
CA ILE A 47 0.66 16.52 16.43
C ILE A 47 1.80 15.84 15.67
N TRP A 48 2.87 15.46 16.37
CA TRP A 48 4.04 14.81 15.76
C TRP A 48 3.72 13.41 15.21
N TYR A 49 2.74 12.72 15.80
CA TYR A 49 2.26 11.43 15.30
C TYR A 49 1.74 11.57 13.86
N PHE A 50 0.96 12.62 13.61
CA PHE A 50 0.37 12.85 12.31
C PHE A 50 1.39 13.18 11.22
N PHE A 51 2.50 13.84 11.56
CA PHE A 51 3.59 14.01 10.60
C PHE A 51 4.21 12.68 10.18
N MET A 52 4.30 11.70 11.09
CA MET A 52 4.79 10.37 10.75
C MET A 52 3.76 9.58 9.95
N ILE A 53 2.50 9.54 10.39
CA ILE A 53 1.50 8.69 9.73
C ILE A 53 1.20 9.17 8.31
N PHE A 54 1.01 10.48 8.10
CA PHE A 54 0.80 11.04 6.77
C PHE A 54 2.04 10.93 5.87
N PHE A 55 3.24 10.89 6.44
CA PHE A 55 4.44 10.58 5.67
C PHE A 55 4.41 9.13 5.17
N VAL A 56 4.01 8.18 6.02
CA VAL A 56 3.86 6.77 5.63
C VAL A 56 2.75 6.58 4.60
N ASP A 57 1.63 7.30 4.71
CA ASP A 57 0.58 7.31 3.69
C ASP A 57 1.09 7.79 2.33
N ALA A 58 1.77 8.93 2.33
CA ALA A 58 2.35 9.50 1.11
C ALA A 58 3.33 8.52 0.46
N MET A 59 4.18 7.87 1.26
CA MET A 59 5.13 6.87 0.77
C MET A 59 4.45 5.60 0.27
N SER A 60 3.33 5.19 0.87
CA SER A 60 2.50 4.07 0.39
C SER A 60 1.88 4.39 -0.97
N LEU A 61 1.29 5.57 -1.14
CA LEU A 61 0.72 6.02 -2.42
C LEU A 61 1.79 6.18 -3.50
N LEU A 62 2.95 6.75 -3.16
CA LEU A 62 4.10 6.84 -4.08
C LEU A 62 4.61 5.45 -4.50
N SER A 63 4.57 4.47 -3.60
CA SER A 63 4.93 3.10 -3.94
C SER A 63 3.93 2.50 -4.95
N ILE A 64 2.62 2.72 -4.80
CA ILE A 64 1.63 2.29 -5.81
C ILE A 64 1.91 2.94 -7.17
N LEU A 65 2.18 4.25 -7.19
CA LEU A 65 2.57 4.96 -8.42
C LEU A 65 3.84 4.35 -9.03
N GLY A 66 4.84 4.04 -8.22
CA GLY A 66 6.05 3.36 -8.65
C GLY A 66 5.78 1.97 -9.25
N ILE A 67 4.85 1.20 -8.69
CA ILE A 67 4.40 -0.09 -9.26
C ILE A 67 3.75 0.14 -10.62
N ALA A 68 2.93 1.19 -10.79
CA ALA A 68 2.33 1.54 -12.08
C ALA A 68 3.37 1.88 -13.17
N PHE A 69 4.54 2.38 -12.76
CA PHE A 69 5.70 2.62 -13.62
C PHE A 69 6.70 1.46 -13.66
N PHE A 70 6.35 0.29 -13.11
CA PHE A 70 7.18 -0.91 -13.11
C PHE A 70 8.54 -0.71 -12.41
N ARG A 71 8.57 -0.04 -11.25
CA ARG A 71 9.79 0.08 -10.43
C ARG A 71 9.87 -1.06 -9.42
N LYS A 72 10.94 -1.87 -9.44
CA LYS A 72 11.10 -3.00 -8.50
C LYS A 72 11.09 -2.57 -7.05
N PHE A 73 11.81 -1.48 -6.75
CA PHE A 73 11.87 -0.95 -5.40
C PHE A 73 10.48 -0.62 -4.85
N ALA A 74 9.58 -0.12 -5.70
CA ALA A 74 8.22 0.24 -5.32
C ALA A 74 7.36 -0.97 -4.92
N VAL A 75 7.60 -2.13 -5.57
CA VAL A 75 6.95 -3.39 -5.20
C VAL A 75 7.32 -3.77 -3.78
N ILE A 76 8.60 -3.63 -3.40
CA ILE A 76 9.10 -4.02 -2.07
C ILE A 76 8.72 -2.99 -1.02
N SER A 77 8.79 -1.69 -1.35
CA SER A 77 8.53 -0.61 -0.40
C SER A 77 7.06 -0.52 -0.01
N PHE A 78 6.13 -0.84 -0.91
CA PHE A 78 4.70 -0.78 -0.61
C PHE A 78 4.28 -1.57 0.64
N PRO A 79 4.49 -2.91 0.73
CA PRO A 79 4.12 -3.66 1.92
C PRO A 79 4.90 -3.22 3.17
N VAL A 80 6.12 -2.70 3.02
CA VAL A 80 6.89 -2.15 4.15
C VAL A 80 6.20 -0.92 4.73
N PHE A 81 5.72 0.00 3.89
CA PHE A 81 5.01 1.19 4.37
C PHE A 81 3.63 0.84 4.94
N VAL A 82 2.89 -0.09 4.34
CA VAL A 82 1.61 -0.55 4.92
C VAL A 82 1.82 -1.21 6.29
N LEU A 83 2.86 -2.04 6.45
CA LEU A 83 3.20 -2.61 7.76
C LEU A 83 3.65 -1.55 8.75
N MET A 84 4.42 -0.55 8.31
CA MET A 84 4.82 0.58 9.16
C MET A 84 3.60 1.36 9.64
N HIS A 85 2.64 1.64 8.75
CA HIS A 85 1.37 2.28 9.09
C HIS A 85 0.61 1.45 10.13
N PHE A 86 0.44 0.16 9.88
CA PHE A 86 -0.21 -0.77 10.81
C PHE A 86 0.47 -0.77 12.19
N TYR A 87 1.80 -0.79 12.25
CA TYR A 87 2.52 -0.79 13.51
C TYR A 87 2.45 0.55 14.25
N LEU A 88 2.40 1.67 13.53
CA LEU A 88 2.17 2.97 14.15
C LEU A 88 0.81 2.98 14.85
N HIS A 89 -0.26 2.54 14.18
CA HIS A 89 -1.58 2.41 14.79
C HIS A 89 -1.63 1.42 15.95
N GLN A 90 -1.07 0.22 15.74
CA GLN A 90 -1.14 -0.86 16.72
C GLN A 90 -0.33 -0.57 18.00
N PHE A 91 0.84 0.06 17.89
CA PHE A 91 1.71 0.30 19.05
C PHE A 91 1.55 1.70 19.66
N TYR A 92 1.15 2.70 18.87
CA TYR A 92 1.00 4.06 19.36
C TYR A 92 -0.43 4.38 19.77
N LEU A 93 -1.41 3.94 18.98
CA LEU A 93 -2.84 4.18 19.23
C LEU A 93 -3.58 2.95 19.76
N GLU A 94 -2.89 1.82 19.96
CA GLU A 94 -3.47 0.54 20.37
C GLU A 94 -4.63 0.08 19.48
N THR A 95 -4.64 0.54 18.22
CA THR A 95 -5.75 0.37 17.28
C THR A 95 -5.38 -0.64 16.20
N PHE A 96 -6.23 -1.66 16.04
CA PHE A 96 -6.06 -2.69 15.00
C PHE A 96 -6.84 -2.30 13.75
N LEU A 97 -6.13 -1.79 12.74
CA LEU A 97 -6.76 -1.39 11.48
C LEU A 97 -6.91 -2.56 10.52
N TYR A 98 -8.16 -2.99 10.32
CA TYR A 98 -8.51 -4.02 9.33
C TYR A 98 -8.22 -3.59 7.89
N THR A 99 -8.20 -2.28 7.62
CA THR A 99 -7.83 -1.71 6.32
C THR A 99 -6.41 -2.10 5.94
N ASP A 100 -5.46 -2.05 6.87
CA ASP A 100 -4.05 -2.36 6.61
C ASP A 100 -3.84 -3.85 6.36
N VAL A 101 -4.43 -4.69 7.20
CA VAL A 101 -4.36 -6.15 7.05
C VAL A 101 -4.99 -6.58 5.72
N THR A 102 -6.11 -5.98 5.36
CA THR A 102 -6.77 -6.22 4.08
C THR A 102 -5.89 -5.75 2.92
N ASN A 103 -5.22 -4.60 3.04
CA ASN A 103 -4.32 -4.08 2.00
C ASN A 103 -3.10 -4.99 1.80
N ILE A 104 -2.50 -5.52 2.87
CA ILE A 104 -1.44 -6.54 2.79
C ILE A 104 -1.95 -7.82 2.13
N PHE A 105 -3.13 -8.31 2.52
CA PHE A 105 -3.74 -9.49 1.92
C PHE A 105 -3.96 -9.30 0.40
N LEU A 106 -4.52 -8.15 0.02
CA LEU A 106 -4.69 -7.77 -1.38
C LEU A 106 -3.36 -7.70 -2.11
N TYR A 107 -2.34 -7.09 -1.50
CA TYR A 107 -1.01 -7.03 -2.09
C TYR A 107 -0.39 -8.40 -2.32
N VAL A 108 -0.55 -9.36 -1.40
CA VAL A 108 -0.09 -10.73 -1.63
C VAL A 108 -0.83 -11.37 -2.82
N GLY A 109 -2.16 -11.20 -2.89
CA GLY A 109 -2.96 -11.69 -4.02
C GLY A 109 -2.56 -11.05 -5.36
N VAL A 110 -2.37 -9.74 -5.38
CA VAL A 110 -1.86 -8.97 -6.53
C VAL A 110 -0.44 -9.39 -6.88
N GLY A 111 0.39 -9.64 -5.87
CA GLY A 111 1.75 -10.16 -5.99
C GLY A 111 1.76 -11.44 -6.81
N LEU A 112 0.97 -12.42 -6.38
CA LEU A 112 0.86 -13.73 -7.00
C LEU A 112 0.26 -13.69 -8.42
N LEU A 113 -0.82 -12.91 -8.62
CA LEU A 113 -1.62 -12.97 -9.84
C LEU A 113 -1.23 -11.95 -10.91
N VAL A 114 -0.55 -10.87 -10.53
CA VAL A 114 -0.33 -9.71 -11.41
C VAL A 114 1.14 -9.31 -11.45
N ILE A 115 1.83 -9.22 -10.31
CA ILE A 115 3.21 -8.72 -10.26
C ILE A 115 4.21 -9.79 -10.70
N ILE A 116 4.15 -11.01 -10.13
CA ILE A 116 5.07 -12.11 -10.48
C ILE A 116 5.03 -12.45 -11.98
N PRO A 117 3.86 -12.60 -12.63
CA PRO A 117 3.79 -12.83 -14.08
C PRO A 117 4.46 -11.73 -14.92
N LYS A 118 4.55 -10.51 -14.36
CA LYS A 118 5.06 -9.32 -15.05
C LYS A 118 6.46 -8.92 -14.56
N TRP A 119 7.12 -9.74 -13.73
CA TRP A 119 8.37 -9.40 -13.06
C TRP A 119 9.48 -8.94 -14.02
N LYS A 120 9.55 -9.53 -15.22
CA LYS A 120 10.51 -9.15 -16.28
C LYS A 120 10.42 -7.69 -16.72
N TYR A 121 9.27 -7.05 -16.52
CA TYR A 121 9.05 -5.65 -16.89
C TYR A 121 9.43 -4.67 -15.79
N PHE A 122 9.60 -5.15 -14.56
CA PHE A 122 10.04 -4.31 -13.47
C PHE A 122 11.54 -4.04 -13.61
N GLU A 123 11.94 -2.78 -13.45
CA GLU A 123 13.33 -2.31 -13.46
C GLU A 123 13.78 -1.96 -12.04
#